data_AF-A0A0G0IIY6-F1
#
_entry.id   AF-A0A0G0IIY6-F1
#
_cell.length_a   1.000
_cell.length_b   1.000
_cell.length_c   1.000
_cell.angle_alpha   90.00
_cell.angle_beta   90.00
_cell.angle_gamma   90.00
#
_symmetry.space_group_name_H-M   'P 1'
#
loop_
_entity.id
_entity.type
_entity.pdbx_description
1 polymer ?
#
loop_
_entity_poly.entity_id
_entity_poly.type
_entity_poly.pdbx_seq_one_letter_code
_entity_poly.pdbx_strand_id
1 'polypeptide(L)'
;MKRTDIILLLNLSLIPLFAGCSQNNIYRSANNGSELTYPELTNEQNAIIAPGPPGNLWFSIESGNKIINWQGTRDDTVSYYTIYGRCDKNSSLKKISQIKSIGDNSGMYSFNIENDSGCDYSISATSFYGAEGSKELLKTMK
;
A
#
# COMPACT_ATOMS: atom_id res chain seq x y z
N MET A 1 -59.00 21.12 -16.10
CA MET A 1 -58.14 21.79 -15.11
C MET A 1 -57.63 20.73 -14.14
N LYS A 2 -56.29 20.52 -14.10
CA LYS A 2 -55.50 19.72 -13.13
C LYS A 2 -55.71 18.19 -13.21
N ARG A 3 -54.69 17.32 -13.22
CA ARG A 3 -53.22 17.44 -13.16
C ARG A 3 -52.65 16.18 -13.83
N THR A 4 -51.63 16.36 -14.67
CA THR A 4 -50.83 15.27 -15.24
C THR A 4 -49.73 14.95 -14.24
N ASP A 5 -49.81 13.81 -13.56
CA ASP A 5 -48.77 13.39 -12.63
C ASP A 5 -47.65 12.70 -13.43
N ILE A 6 -46.58 13.46 -13.69
CA ILE A 6 -45.32 12.96 -14.24
C ILE A 6 -44.59 12.26 -13.07
N ILE A 7 -44.56 10.94 -13.10
CA ILE A 7 -43.71 10.15 -12.19
C ILE A 7 -42.27 10.26 -12.72
N LEU A 8 -41.52 11.22 -12.19
CA LEU A 8 -40.08 11.32 -12.39
C LEU A 8 -39.40 10.28 -11.49
N LEU A 9 -39.07 9.11 -12.04
CA LEU A 9 -38.24 8.11 -11.34
C LEU A 9 -36.79 8.62 -11.28
N LEU A 10 -36.48 9.45 -10.28
CA LEU A 10 -35.11 9.71 -9.86
C LEU A 10 -34.59 8.44 -9.18
N ASN A 11 -33.91 7.60 -9.95
CA ASN A 11 -33.04 6.56 -9.41
C ASN A 11 -31.88 7.23 -8.66
N LEU A 12 -32.09 7.50 -7.37
CA LEU A 12 -31.03 7.92 -6.47
C LEU A 12 -30.21 6.67 -6.14
N SER A 13 -29.15 6.41 -6.92
CA SER A 13 -28.16 5.39 -6.56
C SER A 13 -27.52 5.81 -5.24
N LEU A 14 -27.82 5.06 -4.18
CA LEU A 14 -27.22 5.20 -2.87
C LEU A 14 -25.70 4.99 -3.02
N ILE A 15 -24.92 6.06 -2.96
CA ILE A 15 -23.47 5.97 -2.81
C ILE A 15 -23.24 5.52 -1.36
N PRO A 16 -22.62 4.37 -1.08
CA PRO A 16 -22.16 4.11 0.27
C PRO A 16 -21.03 5.10 0.58
N LEU A 17 -21.35 6.13 1.36
CA LEU A 17 -20.35 6.87 2.12
C LEU A 17 -19.67 5.84 3.02
N PHE A 18 -18.40 5.54 2.76
CA PHE A 18 -17.59 4.82 3.73
C PHE A 18 -17.54 5.68 4.99
N ALA A 19 -18.34 5.30 5.99
CA ALA A 19 -18.20 5.76 7.35
C ALA A 19 -16.76 5.46 7.77
N GLY A 20 -16.08 6.48 8.28
CA GLY A 20 -14.68 6.40 8.67
C GLY A 20 -14.40 5.18 9.54
N CYS A 21 -13.22 4.59 9.36
CA CYS A 21 -12.72 3.59 10.29
C CYS A 21 -12.75 4.20 11.69
N SER A 22 -13.69 3.77 12.53
CA SER A 22 -13.57 3.95 13.97
C SER A 22 -12.42 3.05 14.40
N GLN A 23 -11.25 3.62 14.64
CA GLN A 23 -10.27 2.95 15.47
C GLN A 23 -10.92 2.76 16.84
N ASN A 24 -11.38 1.55 17.13
CA ASN A 24 -11.56 1.10 18.51
C ASN A 24 -10.18 0.89 19.11
N ASN A 25 -9.51 2.00 19.37
CA ASN A 25 -8.39 2.05 20.26
C ASN A 25 -8.97 1.95 21.67
N ILE A 26 -9.09 0.73 22.20
CA ILE A 26 -9.34 0.51 23.63
C ILE A 26 -8.07 0.92 24.37
N TYR A 27 -7.88 2.23 24.53
CA TYR A 27 -7.00 2.78 25.56
C TYR A 27 -7.91 3.25 26.68
N ARG A 28 -7.86 2.54 27.83
CA ARG A 28 -8.41 3.08 29.08
C ARG A 28 -7.60 4.34 29.38
N SER A 29 -8.17 5.51 29.10
CA SER A 29 -7.62 6.78 29.53
C SER A 29 -7.63 6.81 31.06
N ALA A 30 -6.46 6.62 31.66
CA ALA A 30 -6.25 6.99 33.04
C ALA A 30 -6.19 8.52 33.07
N ASN A 31 -7.15 9.15 33.76
CA ASN A 31 -7.11 10.58 34.04
C ASN A 31 -5.82 10.93 34.80
N ASN A 32 -4.83 11.44 34.08
CA ASN A 32 -3.83 12.42 34.50
C ASN A 32 -2.96 12.74 33.28
N GLY A 33 -3.01 13.98 32.79
CA GLY A 33 -2.40 14.44 31.55
C GLY A 33 -0.88 14.45 31.53
N SER A 34 -0.25 13.27 31.52
CA SER A 34 1.12 13.12 31.04
C SER A 34 1.08 12.87 29.53
N GLU A 35 1.42 13.89 28.76
CA GLU A 35 1.73 13.74 27.34
C GLU A 35 2.86 12.71 27.21
N LEU A 36 2.60 11.57 26.57
CA LEU A 36 3.63 10.56 26.34
C LEU A 36 4.58 11.09 25.26
N THR A 37 5.67 11.75 25.66
CA THR A 37 6.75 12.10 24.74
C THR A 37 7.61 10.87 24.50
N TYR A 38 7.49 10.29 23.30
CA TYR A 38 8.46 9.32 22.81
C TYR A 38 9.76 10.06 22.46
N PRO A 39 10.94 9.49 22.75
CA PRO A 39 12.18 10.10 22.30
C PRO A 39 12.17 10.20 20.77
N GLU A 40 12.37 11.40 20.24
CA GLU A 40 12.62 11.58 18.81
C GLU A 40 13.95 10.89 18.48
N LEU A 41 13.92 10.00 17.49
CA LEU A 41 15.10 9.33 17.00
C LEU A 41 15.97 10.33 16.22
N THR A 42 17.29 10.25 16.38
CA THR A 42 18.20 11.01 15.52
C THR A 42 18.13 10.50 14.08
N ASN A 43 18.54 11.32 13.11
CA ASN A 43 18.62 10.90 11.70
C ASN A 43 19.46 9.62 11.51
N GLU A 44 20.51 9.44 12.31
CA GLU A 44 21.38 8.27 12.29
C GLU A 44 20.66 7.01 12.82
N GLN A 45 19.82 7.16 13.85
CA GLN A 45 19.01 6.07 14.38
C GLN A 45 17.86 5.70 13.44
N ASN A 46 17.26 6.67 12.76
CA ASN A 46 16.28 6.41 11.71
C ASN A 46 16.91 5.74 10.48
N ALA A 47 18.19 6.02 10.20
CA ALA A 47 18.87 5.44 9.05
C ALA A 47 19.03 3.90 9.12
N ILE A 48 19.03 3.33 10.33
CA ILE A 48 19.18 1.88 10.53
C ILE A 48 17.85 1.14 10.62
N ILE A 49 16.72 1.86 10.77
CA ILE A 49 15.41 1.24 10.85
C ILE A 49 14.91 0.98 9.43
N ALA A 50 14.84 -0.31 9.08
CA ALA A 50 14.24 -0.73 7.83
C ALA A 50 12.72 -0.51 7.88
N PRO A 51 12.11 0.07 6.83
CA PRO A 51 10.67 0.26 6.77
C PRO A 51 9.94 -1.09 6.68
N GLY A 52 8.67 -1.09 7.08
CA GLY A 52 7.79 -2.23 6.85
C GLY A 52 7.57 -2.50 5.35
N PRO A 53 7.23 -3.73 4.95
CA PRO A 53 6.79 -3.99 3.58
C PRO A 53 5.50 -3.22 3.27
N PRO A 54 5.21 -2.93 1.99
CA PRO A 54 3.91 -2.37 1.61
C PRO A 54 2.77 -3.33 1.95
N GLY A 55 1.59 -2.78 2.20
CA GLY A 55 0.38 -3.55 2.48
C GLY A 55 -0.37 -3.90 1.20
N ASN A 56 -1.28 -4.89 1.28
CA ASN A 56 -2.21 -5.27 0.22
C ASN A 56 -1.54 -5.36 -1.16
N LEU A 57 -0.85 -6.46 -1.46
CA LEU A 57 -0.27 -6.69 -2.78
C LEU A 57 -1.20 -7.59 -3.60
N TRP A 58 -1.48 -7.23 -4.85
CA TRP A 58 -2.31 -8.03 -5.76
C TRP A 58 -1.91 -7.84 -7.22
N PHE A 59 -2.47 -8.70 -8.08
CA PHE A 59 -2.34 -8.57 -9.52
C PHE A 59 -3.65 -8.08 -10.15
N SER A 60 -3.52 -7.28 -11.20
CA SER A 60 -4.57 -7.06 -12.20
C SER A 60 -4.03 -7.40 -13.59
N ILE A 61 -4.94 -7.58 -14.55
CA ILE A 61 -4.58 -7.72 -15.97
C ILE A 61 -5.14 -6.51 -16.70
N GLU A 62 -4.30 -5.83 -17.46
CA GLU A 62 -4.70 -4.70 -18.31
C GLU A 62 -4.11 -4.88 -19.70
N SER A 63 -4.97 -4.90 -20.72
CA SER A 63 -4.56 -5.12 -22.13
C SER A 63 -3.67 -6.35 -22.35
N GLY A 64 -3.89 -7.41 -21.56
CA GLY A 64 -3.09 -8.65 -21.61
C GLY A 64 -1.79 -8.62 -20.82
N ASN A 65 -1.40 -7.48 -20.25
CA ASN A 65 -0.23 -7.36 -19.40
C ASN A 65 -0.58 -7.57 -17.92
N LYS A 66 0.33 -8.16 -17.17
CA LYS A 66 0.18 -8.36 -15.73
C LYS A 66 0.67 -7.14 -14.99
N ILE A 67 -0.18 -6.56 -14.15
CA ILE A 67 0.15 -5.40 -13.34
C ILE A 67 0.18 -5.81 -11.88
N ILE A 68 1.29 -5.51 -11.22
CA ILE A 68 1.42 -5.60 -9.77
C ILE A 68 0.88 -4.31 -9.17
N ASN A 69 -0.02 -4.41 -8.21
CA ASN A 69 -0.54 -3.26 -7.45
C ASN A 69 -0.25 -3.44 -5.97
N TRP A 70 0.03 -2.33 -5.29
CA TRP A 70 0.22 -2.32 -3.85
C TRP A 70 -0.22 -1.01 -3.20
N GLN A 71 -0.67 -1.11 -1.95
CA GLN A 71 -0.91 0.03 -1.10
C GLN A 71 0.42 0.49 -0.49
N GLY A 72 0.72 1.78 -0.60
CA GLY A 72 1.89 2.37 0.04
C GLY A 72 1.87 2.23 1.57
N THR A 73 3.03 2.43 2.19
CA THR A 73 3.29 2.14 3.61
C THR A 73 2.71 3.17 4.58
N ARG A 74 2.27 4.35 4.10
CA ARG A 74 1.99 5.55 4.92
C ARG A 74 3.18 5.99 5.79
N ASP A 75 4.38 5.69 5.32
CA ASP A 75 5.64 6.05 5.95
C ASP A 75 6.37 7.00 4.99
N ASP A 76 6.38 8.28 5.32
CA ASP A 76 6.98 9.35 4.51
C ASP A 76 8.53 9.28 4.45
N THR A 77 9.14 8.42 5.26
CA THR A 77 10.58 8.16 5.18
C THR A 77 10.96 7.21 4.05
N VAL A 78 9.99 6.51 3.44
CA VAL A 78 10.22 5.63 2.29
C VAL A 78 10.50 6.45 1.04
N SER A 79 11.58 6.12 0.31
CA SER A 79 12.05 6.79 -0.91
C SER A 79 11.84 5.96 -2.17
N TYR A 80 11.86 4.63 -2.06
CA TYR A 80 11.62 3.73 -3.19
C TYR A 80 10.88 2.46 -2.77
N TYR A 81 10.09 1.92 -3.69
CA TYR A 81 9.63 0.54 -3.68
C TYR A 81 10.46 -0.27 -4.67
N THR A 82 11.02 -1.38 -4.23
CA THR A 82 11.81 -2.27 -5.08
C THR A 82 11.01 -3.50 -5.43
N ILE A 83 10.85 -3.76 -6.72
CA ILE A 83 10.18 -4.94 -7.25
C ILE A 83 11.23 -6.00 -7.52
N TYR A 84 11.00 -7.18 -6.96
CA TYR A 84 11.80 -8.37 -7.22
C TYR A 84 10.97 -9.43 -7.91
N GLY A 85 11.64 -10.29 -8.68
CA GLY A 85 11.01 -11.50 -9.18
C GLY A 85 11.96 -12.67 -9.33
N ARG A 86 11.34 -13.83 -9.51
CA ARG A 86 11.99 -15.13 -9.57
C ARG A 86 11.13 -16.11 -10.38
N CYS A 87 11.66 -16.62 -11.47
CA CYS A 87 10.94 -17.59 -12.31
C CYS A 87 11.30 -19.05 -11.98
N ASP A 88 12.53 -19.31 -11.54
CA ASP A 88 12.94 -20.59 -10.96
C ASP A 88 12.74 -20.57 -9.44
N LYS A 89 11.90 -21.45 -8.90
CA LYS A 89 11.57 -21.50 -7.47
C LYS A 89 12.79 -21.71 -6.57
N ASN A 90 13.87 -22.30 -7.09
CA ASN A 90 15.12 -22.55 -6.36
C ASN A 90 16.11 -21.37 -6.40
N SER A 91 15.87 -20.39 -7.27
CA SER A 91 16.73 -19.22 -7.40
C SER A 91 16.42 -18.16 -6.33
N SER A 92 17.35 -17.22 -6.11
CA SER A 92 17.10 -16.03 -5.30
C SER A 92 16.24 -15.02 -6.06
N LEU A 93 15.51 -14.20 -5.31
CA LEU A 93 14.78 -13.04 -5.84
C LEU A 93 15.77 -12.03 -6.43
N LYS A 94 15.54 -11.61 -7.67
CA LYS A 94 16.37 -10.62 -8.37
C LYS A 94 15.60 -9.32 -8.50
N LYS A 95 16.29 -8.19 -8.31
CA LYS A 95 15.71 -6.85 -8.52
C LYS A 95 15.34 -6.72 -10.00
N ILE A 96 14.09 -6.36 -10.26
CA ILE A 96 13.56 -6.11 -11.61
C ILE A 96 13.44 -4.61 -11.83
N SER A 97 12.94 -3.87 -10.84
CA SER A 97 12.68 -2.44 -10.97
C SER A 97 12.65 -1.72 -9.62
N GLN A 98 12.71 -0.39 -9.66
CA GLN A 98 12.53 0.50 -8.53
C GLN A 98 11.58 1.64 -8.91
N ILE A 99 10.60 1.88 -8.06
CA ILE A 99 9.59 2.94 -8.22
C ILE A 99 9.80 3.95 -7.12
N LYS A 100 9.98 5.23 -7.50
CA LYS A 100 10.12 6.31 -6.53
C LYS A 100 8.81 6.50 -5.78
N SER A 101 8.92 6.65 -4.47
CA SER A 101 7.82 6.93 -3.57
C SER A 101 7.30 8.37 -3.77
N ILE A 102 6.06 8.64 -3.38
CA ILE A 102 5.40 9.93 -3.56
C ILE A 102 4.62 10.32 -2.31
N GLY A 103 4.80 11.57 -1.87
CA GLY A 103 4.06 12.14 -0.75
C GLY A 103 4.33 11.41 0.56
N ASP A 104 3.27 11.21 1.34
CA ASP A 104 3.28 10.48 2.61
C ASP A 104 3.23 8.95 2.41
N ASN A 105 3.34 8.47 1.18
CA ASN A 105 3.24 7.06 0.83
C ASN A 105 1.90 6.41 1.21
N SER A 106 0.82 7.18 1.29
CA SER A 106 -0.55 6.66 1.47
C SER A 106 -1.25 6.26 0.16
N GLY A 107 -0.63 6.55 -0.98
CA GLY A 107 -1.19 6.30 -2.31
C GLY A 107 -1.13 4.84 -2.76
N MET A 108 -1.81 4.60 -3.88
CA MET A 108 -1.75 3.36 -4.64
C MET A 108 -0.60 3.40 -5.64
N TYR A 109 0.10 2.28 -5.78
CA TYR A 109 1.19 2.11 -6.71
C TYR A 109 0.96 0.90 -7.62
N SER A 110 1.51 0.97 -8.83
CA SER A 110 1.40 -0.09 -9.84
C SER A 110 2.69 -0.26 -10.63
N PHE A 111 2.96 -1.48 -11.08
CA PHE A 111 4.09 -1.81 -11.95
C PHE A 111 3.68 -2.83 -13.01
N ASN A 112 3.93 -2.50 -14.28
CA ASN A 112 3.66 -3.40 -15.39
C ASN A 112 4.75 -4.46 -15.53
N ILE A 113 4.35 -5.73 -15.61
CA ILE A 113 5.20 -6.87 -15.92
C ILE A 113 4.95 -7.26 -17.38
N GLU A 114 5.96 -7.00 -18.20
CA GLU A 114 5.98 -7.48 -19.58
C GLU A 114 6.42 -8.95 -19.63
N ASN A 115 5.76 -9.75 -20.46
CA ASN A 115 6.13 -11.14 -20.72
C ASN A 115 6.25 -12.03 -19.47
N ASP A 116 5.28 -11.94 -18.54
CA ASP A 116 5.26 -12.83 -17.36
C ASP A 116 5.18 -14.30 -17.80
N SER A 117 6.17 -15.10 -17.37
CA SER A 117 6.23 -16.56 -17.60
C SER A 117 5.77 -17.37 -16.39
N GLY A 118 5.07 -16.75 -15.43
CA GLY A 118 4.58 -17.38 -14.21
C GLY A 118 5.56 -17.23 -13.04
N CYS A 119 6.28 -16.11 -12.98
CA CYS A 119 7.28 -15.88 -11.96
C CYS A 119 6.64 -15.50 -10.60
N ASP A 120 7.36 -15.76 -9.51
CA ASP A 120 7.05 -15.17 -8.20
C ASP A 120 7.55 -13.72 -8.19
N TYR A 121 6.80 -12.86 -7.51
CA TYR A 121 7.15 -11.46 -7.33
C TYR A 121 7.10 -11.09 -5.85
N SER A 122 7.91 -10.11 -5.47
CA SER A 122 7.84 -9.50 -4.13
C SER A 122 8.17 -8.02 -4.20
N ILE A 123 7.71 -7.28 -3.20
CA ILE A 123 8.02 -5.86 -3.07
C ILE A 123 8.62 -5.59 -1.69
N SER A 124 9.63 -4.74 -1.64
CA SER A 124 10.14 -4.13 -0.42
C SER A 124 10.08 -2.60 -0.50
N ALA A 125 10.06 -1.96 0.66
CA ALA A 125 10.24 -0.51 0.78
C ALA A 125 11.71 -0.21 1.14
N THR A 126 12.22 0.93 0.69
CA THR A 126 13.56 1.42 1.02
C THR A 126 13.44 2.84 1.56
N SER A 127 13.99 3.08 2.75
CA SER A 127 13.99 4.41 3.37
C SER A 127 14.89 5.39 2.62
N PHE A 128 14.73 6.69 2.89
CA PHE A 128 15.60 7.75 2.39
C PHE A 128 17.08 7.50 2.69
N TYR A 129 17.37 6.81 3.79
CA TYR A 129 18.73 6.48 4.22
C TYR A 129 19.26 5.16 3.65
N GLY A 130 18.47 4.46 2.83
CA GLY A 130 18.89 3.24 2.13
C GLY A 130 18.65 1.93 2.89
N ALA A 131 18.02 1.96 4.07
CA ALA A 131 17.60 0.74 4.75
C ALA A 131 16.45 0.08 3.99
N GLU A 132 16.65 -1.17 3.58
CA GLU A 132 15.65 -1.95 2.86
C GLU A 132 14.85 -2.83 3.82
N GLY A 133 13.53 -2.72 3.73
CA GLY A 133 12.58 -3.56 4.45
C GLY A 133 12.53 -5.01 3.98
N SER A 134 11.68 -5.79 4.66
CA SER A 134 11.39 -7.16 4.25
C SER A 134 10.70 -7.20 2.88
N LYS A 135 10.93 -8.27 2.13
CA LYS A 135 10.31 -8.52 0.82
C LYS A 135 8.99 -9.24 1.02
N GLU A 136 7.86 -8.57 0.79
CA GLU A 136 6.54 -9.19 0.85
C GLU A 136 6.25 -9.90 -0.47
N LEU A 137 6.09 -11.23 -0.41
CA LEU A 137 5.70 -12.04 -1.56
C LEU A 137 4.26 -11.71 -1.95
N LEU A 138 4.02 -11.60 -3.25
CA LEU A 138 2.68 -11.46 -3.77
C LEU A 138 1.88 -12.73 -3.46
N LYS A 139 0.78 -12.55 -2.73
CA LYS A 139 -0.16 -13.64 -2.44
C LYS A 139 -1.13 -13.74 -3.62
N THR A 140 -1.28 -14.93 -4.17
CA THR A 140 -2.36 -15.20 -5.13
C THR A 140 -3.69 -14.99 -4.40
N MET A 141 -4.67 -14.32 -5.03
CA MET A 141 -6.04 -14.38 -4.52
C MET A 141 -6.47 -15.85 -4.51
N LYS A 142 -6.87 -16.33 -3.32
CA LYS A 142 -7.56 -17.62 -3.19
C LYS A 142 -8.99 -17.48 -3.65
#